data_AF-A0A8T5QK67-F1
#
_entry.id   AF-A0A8T5QK67-F1
#
_cell.length_a   1.000
_cell.length_b   1.000
_cell.length_c   1.000
_cell.angle_alpha   90.00
_cell.angle_beta   90.00
_cell.angle_gamma   90.00
#
_symmetry.space_group_name_H-M   'P 1'
#
loop_
_entity.id
_entity.type
_entity.pdbx_description
1 polymer ?
#
loop_
_entity_poly.entity_id
_entity_poly.type
_entity_poly.pdbx_seq_one_letter_code
_entity_poly.pdbx_strand_id
1 'polypeptide(L)'
;WDFGTGFTFSTWAKKTSTDDWDRIGGQFYYSGGNTGVWSIDVGNQNNLRCHINAGGGWSTAQSVSETFPLNKMSHVVCSYDGSNIKLYVDGVELATTSKTGSMATSSYPLTLGTTSDGSSTQALFSGILDEVAVYNTALTSGQVAELYEASANHNLDYCADFEPTSSFAGTNLALEDDLTDVDLTLSSGATQIKWANNVNVLAADLDSNVQIGSNFVSINAANLDSSFDTEANVTLTVNSCTNPTIWYANTYQTSFEDIKTNGVPCDGATCTNINCVGNTLTFTAAHFDGFAGEGDEPGAIPEFSFWAIFLVMVSTGVATFFITKKE
;
A
#
# COMPACT_ATOMS: atom_id res chain seq x y z
N TRP A 1 13.15 1.19 18.66
CA TRP A 1 14.00 1.29 17.45
C TRP A 1 14.87 2.52 17.53
N ASP A 2 15.91 2.64 16.71
CA ASP A 2 16.68 3.87 16.55
C ASP A 2 16.38 4.46 15.18
N PHE A 3 15.76 5.65 15.17
CA PHE A 3 15.34 6.37 13.97
C PHE A 3 16.33 7.48 13.59
N GLY A 4 17.34 7.75 14.41
CA GLY A 4 18.28 8.84 14.17
C GLY A 4 17.56 10.18 13.97
N THR A 5 17.64 10.74 12.76
CA THR A 5 17.01 12.03 12.40
C THR A 5 15.92 11.91 11.34
N GLY A 6 15.48 10.69 11.02
CA GLY A 6 14.45 10.45 10.01
C GLY A 6 13.39 9.48 10.50
N PHE A 7 12.13 9.86 10.41
CA PHE A 7 11.03 9.00 10.83
C PHE A 7 9.75 9.34 10.08
N THR A 8 8.97 8.32 9.74
CA THR A 8 7.58 8.51 9.30
C THR A 8 6.71 7.38 9.82
N PHE A 9 5.51 7.70 10.30
CA PHE A 9 4.43 6.76 10.52
C PHE A 9 3.28 7.11 9.59
N SER A 10 2.71 6.10 8.93
CA SER A 10 1.57 6.23 8.01
C SER A 10 0.52 5.18 8.35
N THR A 11 -0.75 5.53 8.25
CA THR A 11 -1.87 4.60 8.34
C THR A 11 -3.11 5.20 7.71
N TRP A 12 -4.00 4.35 7.20
CA TRP A 12 -5.39 4.72 7.03
C TRP A 12 -6.17 4.49 8.32
N ALA A 13 -6.93 5.48 8.76
CA ALA A 13 -7.66 5.41 10.01
C ALA A 13 -9.11 5.89 9.84
N LYS A 14 -10.05 5.17 10.44
CA LYS A 14 -11.46 5.58 10.62
C LYS A 14 -11.84 5.51 12.08
N LYS A 15 -12.03 6.66 12.72
CA LYS A 15 -12.55 6.75 14.09
C LYS A 15 -14.07 6.70 14.10
N THR A 16 -14.64 5.92 15.01
CA THR A 16 -16.09 5.72 15.15
C THR A 16 -16.67 6.28 16.45
N SER A 17 -15.86 6.43 17.50
CA SER A 17 -16.30 7.09 18.76
C SER A 17 -16.13 8.61 18.69
N THR A 18 -16.79 9.33 19.58
CA THR A 18 -16.56 10.77 19.83
C THR A 18 -15.58 11.01 20.97
N ASP A 19 -14.93 9.97 21.49
CA ASP A 19 -14.04 10.08 22.64
C ASP A 19 -12.77 10.87 22.28
N ASP A 20 -12.27 11.63 23.24
CA ASP A 20 -10.98 12.30 23.14
C ASP A 20 -9.88 11.39 23.70
N TRP A 21 -8.63 11.65 23.29
CA TRP A 21 -7.43 10.93 23.75
C TRP A 21 -7.32 9.50 23.21
N ASP A 22 -7.70 9.30 21.96
CA ASP A 22 -7.62 8.01 21.27
C ASP A 22 -6.25 7.81 20.61
N ARG A 23 -5.55 6.72 20.94
CA ARG A 23 -4.22 6.43 20.42
C ARG A 23 -4.30 5.71 19.08
N ILE A 24 -3.86 6.36 18.00
CA ILE A 24 -3.75 5.72 16.68
C ILE A 24 -2.53 4.77 16.68
N GLY A 25 -1.37 5.25 17.12
CA GLY A 25 -0.17 4.43 17.19
C GLY A 25 0.98 5.12 17.91
N GLY A 26 1.95 4.35 18.39
CA GLY A 26 3.14 4.93 19.02
C GLY A 26 4.06 3.92 19.68
N GLN A 27 5.33 4.30 19.77
CA GLN A 27 6.27 3.75 20.73
C GLN A 27 6.27 4.66 21.97
N PHE A 28 5.16 4.59 22.71
CA PHE A 28 4.79 5.55 23.74
C PHE A 28 4.21 4.85 24.95
N TYR A 29 4.56 5.38 26.12
CA TYR A 29 4.16 4.87 27.41
C TYR A 29 3.76 6.04 28.31
N TYR A 30 2.59 5.94 28.93
CA TYR A 30 2.06 7.00 29.79
C TYR A 30 2.17 6.61 31.26
N SER A 31 2.96 7.35 32.04
CA SER A 31 3.11 7.12 33.50
C SER A 31 3.19 8.44 34.26
N GLY A 32 2.13 9.25 34.17
CA GLY A 32 2.11 10.61 34.74
C GLY A 32 2.89 11.65 33.93
N GLY A 33 3.29 11.29 32.70
CA GLY A 33 4.01 12.12 31.75
C GLY A 33 4.31 11.35 30.45
N ASN A 34 4.68 12.09 29.41
CA ASN A 34 5.01 11.50 28.11
C ASN A 34 6.38 10.82 28.16
N THR A 35 6.41 9.50 27.98
CA THR A 35 7.65 8.71 27.86
C THR A 35 7.61 7.86 26.59
N GLY A 36 8.78 7.58 26.03
CA GLY A 36 8.91 6.93 24.72
C GLY A 36 9.49 7.85 23.66
N VAL A 37 9.17 7.55 22.40
CA VAL A 37 9.86 8.10 21.23
C VAL A 37 8.94 8.95 20.36
N TRP A 38 7.79 8.40 20.00
CA TRP A 38 6.85 9.05 19.11
C TRP A 38 5.45 8.51 19.36
N SER A 39 4.44 9.30 19.01
CA SER A 39 3.07 8.83 19.00
C SER A 39 2.18 9.71 18.14
N ILE A 40 1.11 9.12 17.62
CA ILE A 40 0.00 9.82 16.98
C ILE A 40 -1.29 9.49 17.70
N ASP A 41 -2.10 10.52 17.94
CA ASP A 41 -3.40 10.39 18.60
C ASP A 41 -4.37 11.47 18.18
N VAL A 42 -5.63 11.26 18.55
CA VAL A 42 -6.69 12.25 18.51
C VAL A 42 -6.87 12.78 19.93
N GLY A 43 -6.51 14.05 20.14
CA GLY A 43 -6.62 14.73 21.42
C GLY A 43 -7.96 15.42 21.64
N ASN A 44 -7.96 16.44 22.48
CA ASN A 44 -9.15 17.19 22.84
C ASN A 44 -9.75 17.96 21.66
N GLN A 45 -11.09 18.06 21.60
CA GLN A 45 -11.78 18.72 20.48
C GLN A 45 -11.40 18.06 19.13
N ASN A 46 -11.16 16.74 19.16
CA ASN A 46 -10.92 15.96 17.96
C ASN A 46 -9.73 16.47 17.10
N ASN A 47 -8.68 16.96 17.78
CA ASN A 47 -7.45 17.39 17.12
C ASN A 47 -6.51 16.21 16.87
N LEU A 48 -6.05 16.06 15.63
CA LEU A 48 -5.00 15.11 15.31
C LEU A 48 -3.64 15.67 15.73
N ARG A 49 -2.82 14.83 16.38
CA ARG A 49 -1.53 15.21 16.96
C ARG A 49 -0.43 14.20 16.63
N CYS A 50 0.73 14.71 16.26
CA CYS A 50 1.96 13.96 16.02
C CYS A 50 3.01 14.43 17.04
N HIS A 51 3.33 13.57 18.00
CA HIS A 51 4.29 13.81 19.06
C HIS A 51 5.62 13.15 18.73
N ILE A 52 6.72 13.90 18.82
CA ILE A 52 8.09 13.40 18.62
C ILE A 52 8.96 13.81 19.82
N ASN A 53 9.69 12.86 20.38
CA ASN A 53 10.74 13.08 21.36
C ASN A 53 12.09 13.10 20.66
N ALA A 54 12.66 14.30 20.52
CA ALA A 54 13.95 14.50 19.86
C ALA A 54 14.76 15.59 20.56
N GLY A 55 16.09 15.56 20.43
CA GLY A 55 16.94 16.63 20.99
C GLY A 55 16.73 16.87 22.50
N GLY A 56 16.40 15.80 23.25
CA GLY A 56 16.20 15.86 24.71
C GLY A 56 14.81 16.25 25.19
N GLY A 57 13.79 16.31 24.32
CA GLY A 57 12.41 16.53 24.79
C GLY A 57 11.32 16.41 23.74
N TRP A 58 10.07 16.46 24.18
CA TRP A 58 8.89 16.33 23.33
C TRP A 58 8.53 17.62 22.60
N SER A 59 8.03 17.47 21.38
CA SER A 59 7.34 18.52 20.64
C SER A 59 6.21 17.91 19.82
N THR A 60 5.22 18.73 19.46
CA THR A 60 3.97 18.26 18.84
C THR A 60 3.65 19.10 17.61
N ALA A 61 3.39 18.45 16.48
CA ALA A 61 2.63 19.04 15.39
C ALA A 61 1.16 18.68 15.60
N GLN A 62 0.29 19.68 15.65
CA GLN A 62 -1.12 19.52 15.99
C GLN A 62 -1.99 20.31 15.01
N SER A 63 -3.05 19.64 14.55
CA SER A 63 -4.09 20.25 13.72
C SER A 63 -5.00 21.22 14.50
N VAL A 64 -5.78 22.01 13.76
CA VAL A 64 -6.88 22.78 14.33
C VAL A 64 -8.00 21.85 14.84
N SER A 65 -8.92 22.36 15.65
CA SER A 65 -10.05 21.58 16.18
C SER A 65 -10.92 20.96 15.09
N GLU A 66 -11.51 19.80 15.36
CA GLU A 66 -12.46 19.10 14.47
C GLU A 66 -11.88 18.64 13.13
N THR A 67 -10.57 18.37 13.06
CA THR A 67 -9.94 18.01 11.78
C THR A 67 -10.05 16.52 11.44
N PHE A 68 -10.22 15.63 12.43
CA PHE A 68 -10.28 14.19 12.13
C PHE A 68 -11.72 13.70 11.92
N PRO A 69 -12.14 13.38 10.69
CA PRO A 69 -13.55 13.12 10.40
C PRO A 69 -14.02 11.79 11.01
N LEU A 70 -15.17 11.82 11.69
CA LEU A 70 -15.81 10.61 12.20
C LEU A 70 -16.37 9.76 11.06
N ASN A 71 -16.25 8.45 11.21
CA ASN A 71 -16.77 7.43 10.28
C ASN A 71 -16.29 7.57 8.83
N LYS A 72 -15.17 8.27 8.60
CA LYS A 72 -14.51 8.38 7.29
C LYS A 72 -13.09 7.82 7.38
N MET A 73 -12.72 6.97 6.43
CA MET A 73 -11.33 6.57 6.25
C MET A 73 -10.52 7.78 5.81
N SER A 74 -9.45 8.08 6.54
CA SER A 74 -8.52 9.17 6.23
C SER A 74 -7.09 8.65 6.31
N HIS A 75 -6.26 9.05 5.36
CA HIS A 75 -4.84 8.71 5.38
C HIS A 75 -4.11 9.68 6.29
N VAL A 76 -3.43 9.16 7.30
CA VAL A 76 -2.80 9.95 8.37
C VAL A 76 -1.30 9.68 8.38
N VAL A 77 -0.51 10.75 8.30
CA VAL A 77 0.95 10.64 8.31
C VAL A 77 1.60 11.59 9.32
N CYS A 78 2.51 11.06 10.13
CA CYS A 78 3.37 11.79 11.06
C CYS A 78 4.82 11.61 10.62
N SER A 79 5.48 12.69 10.18
CA SER A 79 6.84 12.65 9.65
C SER A 79 7.78 13.59 10.40
N TYR A 80 9.04 13.20 10.54
CA TYR A 80 10.10 13.97 11.21
C TYR A 80 11.39 13.90 10.41
N ASP A 81 11.88 15.06 9.95
CA ASP A 81 13.06 15.22 9.08
C ASP A 81 14.34 15.64 9.82
N GLY A 82 14.33 15.58 11.15
CA GLY A 82 15.45 16.02 11.98
C GLY A 82 15.46 17.52 12.27
N SER A 83 14.56 18.29 11.63
CA SER A 83 14.40 19.72 11.79
C SER A 83 12.94 20.15 12.03
N ASN A 84 11.96 19.40 11.53
CA ASN A 84 10.53 19.68 11.63
C ASN A 84 9.75 18.38 11.83
N ILE A 85 8.70 18.48 12.64
CA ILE A 85 7.62 17.52 12.74
C ILE A 85 6.52 17.97 11.80
N LYS A 86 5.98 17.07 10.99
CA LYS A 86 4.92 17.34 10.04
C LYS A 86 3.79 16.35 10.19
N LEU A 87 2.57 16.86 10.16
CA LEU A 87 1.34 16.08 10.22
C LEU A 87 0.58 16.28 8.92
N TYR A 88 0.16 15.18 8.29
CA TYR A 88 -0.61 15.18 7.05
C TYR A 88 -1.90 14.39 7.21
N VAL A 89 -2.94 14.83 6.49
CA VAL A 89 -4.19 14.11 6.32
C VAL A 89 -4.57 14.12 4.84
N ASP A 90 -4.92 12.96 4.29
CA ASP A 90 -5.32 12.78 2.89
C ASP A 90 -4.32 13.44 1.92
N GLY A 91 -3.02 13.20 2.15
CA GLY A 91 -1.92 13.75 1.34
C GLY A 91 -1.55 15.22 1.61
N VAL A 92 -2.32 15.96 2.40
CA VAL A 92 -2.14 17.41 2.61
C VAL A 92 -1.49 17.72 3.97
N GLU A 93 -0.47 18.58 3.99
CA GLU A 93 0.18 19.03 5.23
C GLU A 93 -0.79 19.90 6.04
N LEU A 94 -1.07 19.47 7.27
CA LEU A 94 -2.04 20.07 8.16
C LEU A 94 -1.39 20.87 9.29
N ALA A 95 -0.21 20.45 9.74
CA ALA A 95 0.55 21.15 10.75
C ALA A 95 2.05 20.88 10.62
N THR A 96 2.85 21.89 10.98
CA THR A 96 4.30 21.77 11.10
C THR A 96 4.79 22.43 12.38
N THR A 97 5.76 21.79 13.04
CA THR A 97 6.41 22.30 14.24
C THR A 97 7.91 22.08 14.13
N SER A 98 8.70 23.15 14.24
CA SER A 98 10.16 23.04 14.24
C SER A 98 10.66 22.29 15.48
N LYS A 99 11.53 21.31 15.25
CA LYS A 99 12.15 20.49 16.28
C LYS A 99 13.43 19.90 15.72
N THR A 100 14.55 20.14 16.40
CA THR A 100 15.85 19.66 15.93
C THR A 100 16.42 18.56 16.84
N GLY A 101 17.21 17.68 16.24
CA GLY A 101 18.05 16.70 16.95
C GLY A 101 17.63 15.25 16.70
N SER A 102 18.45 14.32 17.18
CA SER A 102 18.14 12.89 17.05
C SER A 102 16.93 12.52 17.92
N MET A 103 16.10 11.61 17.41
CA MET A 103 15.01 11.01 18.15
C MET A 103 15.54 10.18 19.31
N ALA A 104 14.78 10.19 20.41
CA ALA A 104 15.06 9.32 21.55
C ALA A 104 14.95 7.84 21.12
N THR A 105 15.62 6.95 21.85
CA THR A 105 15.42 5.51 21.73
C THR A 105 14.59 5.00 22.89
N SER A 106 13.90 3.88 22.68
CA SER A 106 13.13 3.22 23.72
C SER A 106 13.05 1.71 23.49
N SER A 107 12.93 0.97 24.59
CA SER A 107 12.59 -0.45 24.62
C SER A 107 11.09 -0.72 24.74
N TYR A 108 10.25 0.32 24.85
CA TYR A 108 8.80 0.14 24.91
C TYR A 108 8.27 -0.50 23.62
N PRO A 109 7.22 -1.33 23.70
CA PRO A 109 6.61 -1.90 22.51
C PRO A 109 6.02 -0.81 21.60
N LEU A 110 5.99 -1.10 20.30
CA LEU A 110 5.11 -0.38 19.39
C LEU A 110 3.68 -0.83 19.68
N THR A 111 2.79 0.15 19.84
CA THR A 111 1.36 -0.08 20.09
C THR A 111 0.54 0.60 19.01
N LEU A 112 -0.56 -0.04 18.61
CA LEU A 112 -1.53 0.45 17.65
C LEU A 112 -2.91 0.44 18.31
N GLY A 113 -3.69 1.49 18.10
CA GLY A 113 -5.04 1.60 18.64
C GLY A 113 -5.13 1.75 20.17
N THR A 114 -3.99 1.83 20.87
CA THR A 114 -3.93 1.91 22.32
C THR A 114 -2.56 2.36 22.81
N THR A 115 -2.45 2.74 24.07
CA THR A 115 -1.19 2.76 24.83
C THR A 115 -1.29 1.88 26.08
N SER A 116 -0.18 1.69 26.79
CA SER A 116 -0.15 1.03 28.09
C SER A 116 0.67 1.84 29.08
N ASP A 117 0.28 1.77 30.35
CA ASP A 117 1.08 2.23 31.50
C ASP A 117 1.78 1.06 32.21
N GLY A 118 1.89 -0.10 31.55
CA GLY A 118 2.56 -1.30 32.06
C GLY A 118 1.73 -2.08 33.07
N SER A 119 0.59 -1.53 33.52
CA SER A 119 -0.37 -2.20 34.39
C SER A 119 -1.75 -2.36 33.74
N SER A 120 -2.09 -1.47 32.82
CA SER A 120 -3.37 -1.39 32.14
C SER A 120 -3.22 -0.84 30.72
N THR A 121 -4.24 -1.13 29.91
CA THR A 121 -4.43 -0.59 28.55
C THR A 121 -5.22 0.72 28.64
N GLN A 122 -4.78 1.77 27.94
CA GLN A 122 -5.36 3.11 27.98
C GLN A 122 -5.46 3.73 26.59
N ALA A 123 -6.22 4.82 26.45
CA ALA A 123 -6.33 5.60 25.21
C ALA A 123 -6.79 4.75 24.01
N LEU A 124 -7.86 3.97 24.21
CA LEU A 124 -8.36 3.04 23.20
C LEU A 124 -8.93 3.78 22.00
N PHE A 125 -8.35 3.55 20.83
CA PHE A 125 -8.92 4.01 19.57
C PHE A 125 -10.09 3.11 19.18
N SER A 126 -11.28 3.70 19.10
CA SER A 126 -12.46 3.02 18.59
C SER A 126 -12.58 3.28 17.09
N GLY A 127 -12.28 2.25 16.29
CA GLY A 127 -12.25 2.42 14.84
C GLY A 127 -11.51 1.34 14.08
N ILE A 128 -11.16 1.68 12.84
CA ILE A 128 -10.35 0.85 11.94
C ILE A 128 -9.00 1.52 11.75
N LEU A 129 -7.93 0.72 11.81
CA LEU A 129 -6.60 1.07 11.33
C LEU A 129 -6.23 0.10 10.22
N ASP A 130 -5.74 0.64 9.12
CA ASP A 130 -5.35 -0.11 7.94
C ASP A 130 -4.05 0.45 7.35
N GLU A 131 -3.35 -0.37 6.57
CA GLU A 131 -2.14 0.03 5.83
C GLU A 131 -1.11 0.76 6.72
N VAL A 132 -0.85 0.18 7.90
CA VAL A 132 0.05 0.75 8.89
C VAL A 132 1.51 0.54 8.47
N ALA A 133 2.25 1.64 8.30
CA ALA A 133 3.67 1.62 7.95
C ALA A 133 4.50 2.51 8.88
N VAL A 134 5.72 2.05 9.21
CA VAL A 134 6.73 2.83 9.94
C VAL A 134 8.01 2.84 9.14
N TYR A 135 8.54 4.03 8.90
CA TYR A 135 9.77 4.28 8.17
C TYR A 135 10.84 4.86 9.10
N ASN A 136 12.09 4.47 8.88
CA ASN A 136 13.28 5.08 9.49
C ASN A 136 13.80 6.29 8.70
N THR A 137 12.96 6.87 7.84
CA THR A 137 13.25 8.05 7.06
C THR A 137 12.04 8.99 7.07
N ALA A 138 12.30 10.27 6.83
CA ALA A 138 11.27 11.27 6.66
C ALA A 138 10.74 11.22 5.22
N LEU A 139 9.45 10.98 5.03
CA LEU A 139 8.80 11.16 3.75
C LEU A 139 8.58 12.65 3.48
N THR A 140 8.93 13.08 2.27
CA THR A 140 8.66 14.44 1.79
C THR A 140 7.16 14.64 1.52
N SER A 141 6.70 15.88 1.40
CA SER A 141 5.29 16.15 1.07
C SER A 141 4.86 15.51 -0.26
N GLY A 142 5.75 15.46 -1.26
CA GLY A 142 5.47 14.79 -2.53
C GLY A 142 5.27 13.28 -2.34
N GLN A 143 6.15 12.63 -1.58
CA GLN A 143 6.04 11.19 -1.28
C GLN A 143 4.80 10.86 -0.46
N VAL A 144 4.39 11.75 0.46
CA VAL A 144 3.15 11.57 1.23
C VAL A 144 1.93 11.68 0.31
N ALA A 145 1.92 12.62 -0.63
CA ALA A 145 0.84 12.73 -1.62
C ALA A 145 0.80 11.50 -2.55
N GLU A 146 1.95 11.03 -3.04
CA GLU A 146 2.03 9.79 -3.83
C GLU A 146 1.54 8.57 -3.04
N LEU A 147 1.92 8.44 -1.77
CA LEU A 147 1.46 7.38 -0.89
C LEU A 147 -0.06 7.42 -0.68
N TYR A 148 -0.61 8.63 -0.50
CA TYR A 148 -2.06 8.82 -0.41
C TYR A 148 -2.77 8.37 -1.69
N GLU A 149 -2.35 8.86 -2.86
CA GLU A 149 -3.00 8.52 -4.14
C GLU A 149 -2.88 7.03 -4.47
N ALA A 150 -1.71 6.42 -4.22
CA ALA A 150 -1.50 4.99 -4.44
C ALA A 150 -2.42 4.12 -3.56
N SER A 151 -2.68 4.56 -2.33
CA SER A 151 -3.50 3.80 -1.38
C SER A 151 -4.97 4.21 -1.36
N ALA A 152 -5.33 5.40 -1.86
CA ALA A 152 -6.72 5.85 -2.02
C ALA A 152 -7.42 5.11 -3.17
N ASN A 153 -6.65 4.67 -4.17
CA ASN A 153 -7.13 3.84 -5.27
C ASN A 153 -7.20 2.35 -4.92
N HIS A 154 -6.72 1.92 -3.75
CA HIS A 154 -7.15 0.65 -3.16
C HIS A 154 -8.58 0.85 -2.68
N ASN A 155 -9.54 0.32 -3.44
CA ASN A 155 -10.97 0.42 -3.20
C ASN A 155 -11.30 0.11 -1.72
N LEU A 156 -11.54 1.14 -0.91
CA LEU A 156 -11.79 1.07 0.54
C LEU A 156 -13.16 0.43 0.90
N ASP A 157 -13.72 -0.37 -0.02
CA ASP A 157 -14.96 -1.14 0.16
C ASP A 157 -14.70 -2.48 0.89
N TYR A 158 -13.45 -2.78 1.23
CA TYR A 158 -13.03 -4.07 1.78
C TYR A 158 -13.38 -4.31 3.27
N CYS A 159 -14.17 -3.44 3.91
CA CYS A 159 -14.55 -3.61 5.33
C CYS A 159 -16.06 -3.77 5.59
N ALA A 160 -16.90 -3.92 4.56
CA ALA A 160 -18.32 -4.24 4.75
C ALA A 160 -18.64 -5.74 4.75
N ASP A 161 -17.74 -6.58 4.22
CA ASP A 161 -18.01 -8.02 4.00
C ASP A 161 -17.01 -8.95 4.73
N PHE A 162 -16.45 -8.53 5.87
CA PHE A 162 -15.62 -9.42 6.69
C PHE A 162 -16.47 -10.38 7.53
N GLU A 163 -17.21 -11.26 6.85
CA GLU A 163 -17.41 -12.62 7.35
C GLU A 163 -16.19 -13.44 6.90
N PRO A 164 -15.59 -14.28 7.76
CA PRO A 164 -14.40 -15.02 7.39
C PRO A 164 -14.79 -16.17 6.46
N THR A 165 -14.85 -15.92 5.16
CA THR A 165 -14.82 -17.00 4.15
C THR A 165 -13.85 -16.66 3.02
N SER A 166 -12.82 -17.51 2.97
CA SER A 166 -11.85 -17.77 1.89
C SER A 166 -10.84 -16.68 1.53
N SER A 167 -9.56 -17.05 1.70
CA SER A 167 -8.51 -16.96 0.68
C SER A 167 -8.96 -16.43 -0.68
N PHE A 168 -8.11 -15.63 -1.33
CA PHE A 168 -8.06 -15.65 -2.80
C PHE A 168 -7.96 -17.11 -3.25
N ALA A 169 -9.12 -17.64 -3.65
CA ALA A 169 -9.31 -18.88 -4.34
C ALA A 169 -10.27 -18.49 -5.44
N GLY A 170 -9.76 -18.38 -6.65
CA GLY A 170 -10.45 -18.93 -7.78
C GLY A 170 -11.70 -18.21 -8.13
N THR A 171 -11.61 -17.32 -9.11
CA THR A 171 -12.61 -17.38 -10.17
C THR A 171 -12.44 -18.69 -10.94
N ASN A 172 -12.78 -19.81 -10.28
CA ASN A 172 -13.06 -21.06 -10.95
C ASN A 172 -14.48 -20.91 -11.49
N LEU A 173 -14.56 -20.48 -12.74
CA LEU A 173 -15.80 -20.20 -13.46
C LEU A 173 -16.54 -21.47 -13.92
N ALA A 174 -16.17 -22.64 -13.37
CA ALA A 174 -16.60 -23.97 -13.82
C ALA A 174 -18.08 -24.34 -13.56
N LEU A 175 -18.97 -23.40 -13.25
CA LEU A 175 -20.38 -23.69 -12.94
C LEU A 175 -21.41 -22.88 -13.75
N GLU A 176 -20.99 -22.04 -14.70
CA GLU A 176 -21.91 -21.24 -15.52
C GLU A 176 -21.79 -21.64 -17.00
N ASP A 177 -22.89 -22.14 -17.58
CA ASP A 177 -22.96 -22.68 -18.95
C ASP A 177 -22.85 -21.58 -20.05
N ASP A 178 -22.98 -20.29 -19.70
CA ASP A 178 -23.03 -19.16 -20.64
C ASP A 178 -21.69 -18.39 -20.76
N LEU A 179 -20.57 -18.95 -20.31
CA LEU A 179 -19.27 -18.24 -20.23
C LEU A 179 -18.34 -18.40 -21.46
N THR A 180 -18.89 -18.71 -22.62
CA THR A 180 -18.12 -18.91 -23.87
C THR A 180 -17.91 -17.63 -24.68
N ASP A 181 -18.51 -16.51 -24.27
CA ASP A 181 -18.53 -15.24 -25.02
C ASP A 181 -18.48 -14.03 -24.06
N VAL A 182 -17.39 -13.91 -23.29
CA VAL A 182 -17.25 -12.89 -22.22
C VAL A 182 -16.31 -11.76 -22.63
N ASP A 183 -16.72 -10.50 -22.52
CA ASP A 183 -15.80 -9.34 -22.53
C ASP A 183 -15.01 -9.36 -21.21
N LEU A 184 -13.84 -9.99 -21.24
CA LEU A 184 -13.01 -10.20 -20.07
C LEU A 184 -12.01 -9.05 -19.91
N THR A 185 -12.01 -8.44 -18.73
CA THR A 185 -10.94 -7.56 -18.27
C THR A 185 -10.37 -8.12 -16.98
N LEU A 186 -9.08 -8.41 -16.95
CA LEU A 186 -8.37 -8.79 -15.73
C LEU A 186 -7.57 -7.58 -15.26
N SER A 187 -7.70 -7.20 -13.98
CA SER A 187 -7.01 -6.04 -13.44
C SER A 187 -6.53 -6.25 -12.01
N SER A 188 -5.32 -5.82 -11.74
CA SER A 188 -4.86 -5.38 -10.42
C SER A 188 -4.89 -3.85 -10.36
N GLY A 189 -4.70 -3.26 -9.18
CA GLY A 189 -4.57 -1.80 -9.06
C GLY A 189 -3.41 -1.20 -9.88
N ALA A 190 -2.51 -2.02 -10.41
CA ALA A 190 -1.30 -1.60 -11.13
C ALA A 190 -1.19 -2.17 -12.56
N THR A 191 -1.92 -3.23 -12.91
CA THR A 191 -1.85 -3.87 -14.23
C THR A 191 -3.25 -4.24 -14.73
N GLN A 192 -3.52 -4.07 -16.02
CA GLN A 192 -4.77 -4.47 -16.65
C GLN A 192 -4.53 -5.18 -17.98
N ILE A 193 -5.35 -6.19 -18.27
CA ILE A 193 -5.48 -6.82 -19.58
C ILE A 193 -6.94 -6.70 -20.00
N LYS A 194 -7.18 -6.28 -21.23
CA LYS A 194 -8.49 -6.31 -21.86
C LYS A 194 -8.40 -6.91 -23.26
N TRP A 195 -9.00 -8.09 -23.46
CA TRP A 195 -9.05 -8.75 -24.77
C TRP A 195 -9.86 -7.95 -25.78
N ALA A 196 -9.39 -7.95 -27.03
CA ALA A 196 -10.06 -7.26 -28.12
C ALA A 196 -11.36 -7.98 -28.53
N ASN A 197 -11.40 -9.30 -28.35
CA ASN A 197 -12.55 -10.14 -28.61
C ASN A 197 -13.00 -10.84 -27.32
N ASN A 198 -14.22 -11.34 -27.34
CA ASN A 198 -14.75 -12.12 -26.24
C ASN A 198 -13.93 -13.41 -26.02
N VAL A 199 -13.81 -13.81 -24.76
CA VAL A 199 -13.00 -14.94 -24.30
C VAL A 199 -13.93 -16.05 -23.78
N ASN A 200 -13.58 -17.29 -24.09
CA ASN A 200 -14.22 -18.47 -23.53
C ASN A 200 -13.56 -18.84 -22.21
N VAL A 201 -14.26 -18.56 -21.11
CA VAL A 201 -13.77 -18.81 -19.74
C VAL A 201 -14.44 -20.02 -19.10
N LEU A 202 -15.19 -20.80 -19.88
CA LEU A 202 -15.84 -22.01 -19.41
C LEU A 202 -14.79 -23.00 -18.87
N ALA A 203 -14.92 -23.36 -17.59
CA ALA A 203 -14.00 -24.25 -16.88
C ALA A 203 -12.51 -23.80 -16.90
N ALA A 204 -12.24 -22.52 -17.16
CA ALA A 204 -10.90 -21.97 -17.09
C ALA A 204 -10.43 -21.89 -15.63
N ASP A 205 -9.28 -22.50 -15.32
CA ASP A 205 -8.58 -22.35 -14.05
C ASP A 205 -7.64 -21.14 -14.12
N LEU A 206 -8.20 -19.94 -13.92
CA LEU A 206 -7.44 -18.69 -14.02
C LEU A 206 -6.42 -18.53 -12.89
N ASP A 207 -6.64 -19.14 -11.72
CA ASP A 207 -5.70 -19.04 -10.59
C ASP A 207 -4.36 -19.69 -10.86
N SER A 208 -4.40 -20.87 -11.50
CA SER A 208 -3.18 -21.62 -11.79
C SER A 208 -2.48 -21.14 -13.05
N ASN A 209 -3.19 -20.40 -13.91
CA ASN A 209 -2.75 -20.09 -15.27
C ASN A 209 -2.67 -18.59 -15.58
N VAL A 210 -3.00 -17.69 -14.64
CA VAL A 210 -2.84 -16.25 -14.81
C VAL A 210 -2.11 -15.66 -13.60
N GLN A 211 -1.03 -14.94 -13.88
CA GLN A 211 -0.25 -14.20 -12.91
C GLN A 211 -0.25 -12.72 -13.27
N ILE A 212 -0.67 -11.86 -12.34
CA ILE A 212 -0.65 -10.41 -12.51
C ILE A 212 0.12 -9.80 -11.36
N GLY A 213 1.18 -9.05 -11.67
CA GLY A 213 1.92 -8.25 -10.70
C GLY A 213 1.84 -6.76 -10.98
N SER A 214 2.64 -5.98 -10.26
CA SER A 214 2.59 -4.51 -10.34
C SER A 214 3.04 -3.93 -11.69
N ASN A 215 3.91 -4.64 -12.39
CA ASN A 215 4.53 -4.22 -13.64
C ASN A 215 4.72 -5.37 -14.64
N PHE A 216 4.00 -6.47 -14.42
CA PHE A 216 4.05 -7.63 -15.31
C PHE A 216 2.73 -8.39 -15.32
N VAL A 217 2.56 -9.17 -16.36
CA VAL A 217 1.49 -10.13 -16.51
C VAL A 217 1.99 -11.38 -17.21
N SER A 218 1.49 -12.54 -16.81
CA SER A 218 1.77 -13.79 -17.48
C SER A 218 0.54 -14.68 -17.51
N ILE A 219 0.21 -15.20 -18.69
CA ILE A 219 -0.90 -16.12 -18.91
C ILE A 219 -0.33 -17.40 -19.50
N ASN A 220 -0.67 -18.52 -18.89
CA ASN A 220 -0.40 -19.84 -19.43
C ASN A 220 -1.51 -20.19 -20.44
N ALA A 221 -1.53 -19.48 -21.56
CA ALA A 221 -2.61 -19.60 -22.55
C ALA A 221 -2.67 -21.02 -23.15
N ALA A 222 -1.56 -21.76 -23.15
CA ALA A 222 -1.51 -23.15 -23.57
C ALA A 222 -2.36 -24.11 -22.72
N ASN A 223 -2.66 -23.75 -21.46
CA ASN A 223 -3.52 -24.51 -20.55
C ASN A 223 -4.94 -23.95 -20.45
N LEU A 224 -5.25 -22.88 -21.19
CA LEU A 224 -6.56 -22.24 -21.26
C LEU A 224 -7.17 -22.43 -22.65
N ASP A 225 -8.38 -21.91 -22.85
CA ASP A 225 -8.98 -21.87 -24.18
C ASP A 225 -8.16 -20.96 -25.12
N SER A 226 -8.08 -21.32 -26.40
CA SER A 226 -7.33 -20.56 -27.42
C SER A 226 -7.73 -19.09 -27.54
N SER A 227 -8.93 -18.71 -27.09
CA SER A 227 -9.36 -17.31 -27.02
C SER A 227 -8.52 -16.44 -26.08
N PHE A 228 -7.82 -17.03 -25.10
CA PHE A 228 -6.86 -16.31 -24.26
C PHE A 228 -5.59 -15.91 -25.01
N ASP A 229 -5.19 -16.66 -26.04
CA ASP A 229 -4.00 -16.40 -26.87
C ASP A 229 -4.34 -15.50 -28.08
N THR A 230 -5.11 -14.43 -27.84
CA THR A 230 -5.54 -13.49 -28.87
C THR A 230 -5.17 -12.06 -28.50
N GLU A 231 -5.39 -11.12 -29.42
CA GLU A 231 -5.05 -9.73 -29.22
C GLU A 231 -5.71 -9.14 -27.97
N ALA A 232 -4.92 -8.45 -27.13
CA ALA A 232 -5.46 -7.69 -26.01
C ALA A 232 -4.64 -6.44 -25.73
N ASN A 233 -5.29 -5.45 -25.14
CA ASN A 233 -4.65 -4.26 -24.64
C ASN A 233 -4.14 -4.51 -23.22
N VAL A 234 -2.85 -4.27 -23.02
CA VAL A 234 -2.17 -4.41 -21.75
C VAL A 234 -1.80 -3.03 -21.23
N THR A 235 -2.11 -2.78 -19.96
CA THR A 235 -1.70 -1.59 -19.22
C THR A 235 -0.84 -2.04 -18.04
N LEU A 236 0.36 -1.51 -17.92
CA LEU A 236 1.30 -1.76 -16.83
C LEU A 236 1.62 -0.45 -16.12
N THR A 237 1.71 -0.48 -14.80
CA THR A 237 2.30 0.60 -14.03
C THR A 237 3.81 0.39 -13.95
N VAL A 238 4.56 1.33 -14.48
CA VAL A 238 6.03 1.33 -14.50
C VAL A 238 6.58 2.43 -13.59
N ASN A 239 7.82 2.25 -13.15
CA ASN A 239 8.56 3.21 -12.33
C ASN A 239 8.73 4.58 -13.02
N SER A 240 8.94 4.61 -14.34
CA SER A 240 9.00 5.82 -15.15
C SER A 240 8.65 5.52 -16.61
N CYS A 241 8.16 6.51 -17.35
CA CYS A 241 8.00 6.42 -18.81
C CYS A 241 9.22 6.94 -19.59
N THR A 242 10.39 7.02 -18.97
CA THR A 242 11.64 7.37 -19.66
C THR A 242 12.16 6.12 -20.36
N ASN A 243 12.20 6.13 -21.70
CA ASN A 243 12.70 5.02 -22.52
C ASN A 243 12.15 3.63 -22.09
N PRO A 244 10.82 3.42 -22.15
CA PRO A 244 10.21 2.19 -21.66
C PRO A 244 10.67 0.98 -22.46
N THR A 245 11.03 -0.08 -21.75
CA THR A 245 11.31 -1.41 -22.29
C THR A 245 10.19 -2.36 -21.91
N ILE A 246 9.66 -3.07 -22.90
CA ILE A 246 8.75 -4.19 -22.69
C ILE A 246 9.54 -5.47 -22.92
N TRP A 247 9.50 -6.38 -21.96
CA TRP A 247 10.04 -7.73 -22.05
C TRP A 247 8.92 -8.70 -22.36
N TYR A 248 9.21 -9.66 -23.23
CA TYR A 248 8.31 -10.72 -23.63
C TYR A 248 8.96 -12.09 -23.39
N ALA A 249 8.28 -12.94 -22.64
CA ALA A 249 8.64 -14.33 -22.43
C ALA A 249 7.56 -15.23 -23.07
N ASN A 250 7.96 -16.15 -23.92
CA ASN A 250 7.07 -17.07 -24.66
C ASN A 250 6.62 -18.30 -23.85
N THR A 251 6.65 -18.19 -22.53
CA THR A 251 6.24 -19.22 -21.58
C THR A 251 5.72 -18.56 -20.32
N TYR A 252 4.86 -19.26 -19.59
CA TYR A 252 4.32 -18.79 -18.32
C TYR A 252 5.42 -18.53 -17.29
N GLN A 253 5.41 -17.33 -16.69
CA GLN A 253 6.34 -16.88 -15.68
C GLN A 253 5.61 -16.42 -14.43
N THR A 254 6.27 -16.53 -13.28
CA THR A 254 5.67 -16.24 -11.98
C THR A 254 5.99 -14.86 -11.42
N SER A 255 6.97 -14.17 -12.01
CA SER A 255 7.42 -12.85 -11.57
C SER A 255 7.94 -11.98 -12.71
N PHE A 256 8.01 -10.68 -12.44
CA PHE A 256 8.64 -9.68 -13.32
C PHE A 256 10.10 -10.04 -13.64
N GLU A 257 10.88 -10.43 -12.62
CA GLU A 257 12.30 -10.79 -12.79
C GLU A 257 12.47 -12.06 -13.63
N ASP A 258 11.55 -13.02 -13.52
CA ASP A 258 11.56 -14.22 -14.36
C ASP A 258 11.32 -13.86 -15.84
N ILE A 259 10.39 -12.95 -16.14
CA ILE A 259 10.13 -12.50 -17.52
C ILE A 259 11.35 -11.75 -18.08
N LYS A 260 12.02 -10.92 -17.28
CA LYS A 260 13.25 -10.26 -17.72
C LYS A 260 14.40 -11.23 -17.98
N THR A 261 14.52 -12.24 -17.13
CA THR A 261 15.62 -13.21 -17.21
C THR A 261 15.40 -14.20 -18.36
N ASN A 262 14.16 -14.68 -18.55
CA ASN A 262 13.83 -15.73 -19.52
C ASN A 262 13.28 -15.17 -20.83
N GLY A 263 12.89 -13.91 -20.86
CA GLY A 263 12.34 -13.23 -22.02
C GLY A 263 13.36 -12.43 -22.82
N VAL A 264 12.85 -11.75 -23.84
CA VAL A 264 13.61 -10.85 -24.72
C VAL A 264 12.85 -9.53 -24.84
N PRO A 265 13.52 -8.42 -25.21
CA PRO A 265 12.81 -7.19 -25.54
C PRO A 265 11.75 -7.45 -26.60
N CYS A 266 10.52 -7.02 -26.35
CA CYS A 266 9.39 -7.27 -27.21
C CYS A 266 9.59 -6.57 -28.56
N ASP A 267 9.28 -7.29 -29.64
CA ASP A 267 9.37 -6.72 -30.98
C ASP A 267 8.09 -5.97 -31.37
N GLY A 268 8.15 -5.24 -32.49
CA GLY A 268 7.02 -4.46 -33.01
C GLY A 268 5.92 -5.30 -33.67
N ALA A 269 6.03 -6.63 -33.69
CA ALA A 269 4.98 -7.53 -34.17
C ALA A 269 4.17 -8.08 -32.99
N THR A 270 4.84 -8.42 -31.89
CA THR A 270 4.22 -8.91 -30.65
C THR A 270 3.66 -7.76 -29.82
N CYS A 271 4.36 -6.62 -29.74
CA CYS A 271 3.92 -5.43 -29.01
C CYS A 271 3.74 -4.25 -29.96
N THR A 272 2.49 -3.83 -30.16
CA THR A 272 2.13 -2.68 -31.01
C THR A 272 1.44 -1.59 -30.20
N ASN A 273 1.18 -0.43 -30.82
CA ASN A 273 0.47 0.71 -30.19
C ASN A 273 1.05 1.13 -28.82
N ILE A 274 2.37 1.03 -28.68
CA ILE A 274 3.06 1.34 -27.42
C ILE A 274 2.91 2.83 -27.12
N ASN A 275 2.34 3.15 -25.96
CA ASN A 275 2.18 4.51 -25.46
C ASN A 275 2.50 4.53 -23.97
N CYS A 276 3.32 5.48 -23.53
CA CYS A 276 3.71 5.61 -22.13
C CYS A 276 3.52 7.06 -21.68
N VAL A 277 2.69 7.27 -20.66
CA VAL A 277 2.41 8.60 -20.11
C VAL A 277 2.48 8.53 -18.58
N GLY A 278 3.31 9.39 -17.99
CA GLY A 278 3.55 9.37 -16.54
C GLY A 278 4.24 8.07 -16.11
N ASN A 279 3.48 7.22 -15.43
CA ASN A 279 3.90 5.90 -14.97
C ASN A 279 3.07 4.78 -15.59
N THR A 280 2.29 5.09 -16.63
CA THR A 280 1.37 4.15 -17.25
C THR A 280 1.88 3.78 -18.64
N LEU A 281 2.30 2.53 -18.80
CA LEU A 281 2.72 1.95 -20.06
C LEU A 281 1.56 1.12 -20.64
N THR A 282 1.13 1.48 -21.84
CA THR A 282 0.05 0.81 -22.57
C THR A 282 0.58 0.25 -23.88
N PHE A 283 0.16 -0.94 -24.27
CA PHE A 283 0.47 -1.55 -25.56
C PHE A 283 -0.58 -2.60 -25.92
N THR A 284 -0.61 -2.96 -27.20
CA THR A 284 -1.42 -4.07 -27.70
C THR A 284 -0.51 -5.29 -27.87
N ALA A 285 -0.82 -6.36 -27.13
CA ALA A 285 -0.18 -7.66 -27.28
C ALA A 285 -0.92 -8.45 -28.37
N ALA A 286 -0.21 -8.99 -29.35
CA ALA A 286 -0.82 -9.76 -30.44
C ALA A 286 -1.35 -11.13 -29.99
N HIS A 287 -0.76 -11.69 -28.93
CA HIS A 287 -1.06 -12.99 -28.34
C HIS A 287 -0.51 -13.03 -26.89
N PHE A 288 -0.82 -14.05 -26.08
CA PHE A 288 -0.55 -14.04 -24.63
C PHE A 288 0.36 -15.16 -24.13
N ASP A 289 1.52 -14.75 -23.62
CA ASP A 289 2.37 -15.51 -22.70
C ASP A 289 2.75 -14.60 -21.52
N GLY A 290 4.01 -14.18 -21.39
CA GLY A 290 4.48 -13.26 -20.35
C GLY A 290 4.94 -11.91 -20.89
N PHE A 291 4.46 -10.81 -20.29
CA PHE A 291 4.90 -9.44 -20.57
C PHE A 291 5.29 -8.72 -19.29
N ALA A 292 6.39 -7.98 -19.34
CA ALA A 292 6.87 -7.14 -18.24
C ALA A 292 7.27 -5.77 -18.78
N GLY A 293 7.01 -4.71 -18.02
CA GLY A 293 7.31 -3.33 -18.41
C GLY A 293 8.19 -2.64 -17.39
N GLU A 294 9.19 -1.91 -17.86
CA GLU A 294 9.99 -1.01 -17.03
C GLU A 294 10.38 0.24 -17.83
N GLY A 295 10.56 1.36 -17.14
CA GLY A 295 11.31 2.49 -17.70
C GLY A 295 12.73 2.52 -17.18
N ASP A 296 13.55 3.37 -17.79
CA ASP A 296 14.82 3.80 -17.20
C ASP A 296 14.54 4.24 -15.76
N GLU A 297 15.33 3.73 -14.83
CA GLU A 297 15.28 4.22 -13.46
C GLU A 297 15.59 5.73 -13.46
N PRO A 298 14.79 6.56 -12.76
CA PRO A 298 15.21 7.91 -12.46
C PRO A 298 16.44 7.82 -11.54
N GLY A 299 17.63 7.83 -12.15
CA GLY A 299 18.95 7.84 -11.52
C GLY A 299 19.02 7.29 -10.10
N ALA A 300 19.19 5.98 -9.95
CA ALA A 300 19.60 5.27 -8.73
C ALA A 300 19.10 5.89 -7.41
N ILE A 301 17.86 5.57 -7.06
CA ILE A 301 17.39 5.65 -5.67
C ILE A 301 17.63 4.25 -5.07
N PRO A 302 18.30 4.10 -3.91
CA PRO A 302 18.60 2.78 -3.36
C PRO A 302 17.32 1.98 -3.13
N GLU A 303 17.33 0.70 -3.50
CA GLU A 303 16.23 -0.25 -3.30
C GLU A 303 15.62 -0.12 -1.89
N PHE A 304 14.34 0.25 -1.82
CA PHE A 304 13.56 0.16 -0.60
C PHE A 304 12.81 -1.19 -0.58
N SER A 305 13.18 -2.04 0.37
CA SER A 305 12.41 -3.23 0.71
C SER A 305 11.03 -2.80 1.26
N PHE A 306 9.95 -3.27 0.65
CA PHE A 306 8.60 -3.12 1.18
C PHE A 306 8.41 -4.03 2.41
N TRP A 307 7.82 -3.50 3.48
CA TRP A 307 7.51 -4.22 4.72
C TRP A 307 6.00 -4.24 4.96
N ALA A 308 5.47 -5.46 5.10
CA ALA A 308 4.14 -5.93 5.51
C ALA A 308 2.98 -4.93 5.67
N ILE A 309 1.92 -5.15 4.89
CA ILE A 309 0.57 -4.61 5.04
C ILE A 309 -0.18 -5.42 6.12
N PHE A 310 -0.77 -4.76 7.12
CA PHE A 310 -1.64 -5.39 8.12
C PHE A 310 -2.92 -4.58 8.33
N LEU A 311 -4.07 -5.23 8.16
CA LEU A 311 -5.39 -4.75 8.59
C LEU A 311 -5.57 -5.06 10.09
N VAL A 312 -5.87 -4.06 10.91
CA VAL A 312 -6.08 -4.23 12.35
C VAL A 312 -7.50 -3.76 12.74
N MET A 313 -8.39 -4.73 13.01
CA MET A 313 -9.66 -4.45 13.69
C MET A 313 -9.44 -4.39 15.20
N VAL A 314 -9.50 -3.18 15.77
CA VAL A 314 -9.43 -2.99 17.22
C VAL A 314 -10.85 -3.00 17.76
N SER A 315 -11.32 -4.16 18.22
CA SER A 315 -12.51 -4.26 19.07
C SER A 315 -12.11 -4.74 20.47
N THR A 316 -12.94 -4.45 21.46
CA THR A 316 -12.70 -4.62 22.90
C THR A 316 -12.12 -5.99 23.27
N GLY A 317 -10.79 -6.09 23.33
CA GLY A 317 -10.05 -7.30 23.67
C GLY A 317 -8.64 -7.22 23.12
N VAL A 318 -7.65 -7.46 23.99
CA VAL A 318 -6.22 -7.28 23.72
C VAL A 318 -5.79 -7.97 22.41
N ALA A 319 -5.41 -7.18 21.40
CA ALA A 319 -4.74 -7.70 20.21
C ALA A 319 -3.22 -7.72 20.48
N THR A 320 -2.64 -8.92 20.53
CA THR A 320 -1.17 -9.11 20.63
C THR A 320 -0.63 -9.43 19.24
N PHE A 321 0.32 -8.64 18.74
CA PHE A 321 0.94 -8.84 17.43
C PHE A 321 2.44 -9.14 17.57
N PHE A 322 2.93 -10.06 16.72
CA PHE A 322 4.36 -10.33 16.55
C PHE A 322 4.85 -9.64 15.28
N ILE A 323 5.73 -8.66 15.43
CA ILE A 323 6.48 -8.06 14.31
C ILE A 323 7.86 -8.71 14.32
N THR A 324 8.15 -9.55 13.33
CA THR A 324 9.50 -10.08 13.12
C THR A 324 10.34 -9.09 12.34
N LYS A 325 11.47 -8.67 12.95
CA LYS A 325 12.56 -7.98 12.27
C LYS A 325 13.22 -9.00 11.32
N LYS A 326 13.23 -8.74 10.00
CA LYS A 326 14.14 -9.45 9.09
C LYS A 326 15.50 -8.75 9.22
N GLU A 327 16.52 -9.51 9.61
CA GLU A 327 17.90 -9.02 9.73
C GLU A 327 18.49 -8.65 8.37
#